data_AF-A0AAN0LR94-F1
#
_entry.id   AF-A0AAN0LR94-F1
#
_cell.length_a   1.000
_cell.length_b   1.000
_cell.length_c   1.000
_cell.angle_alpha   90.00
_cell.angle_beta   90.00
_cell.angle_gamma   90.00
#
_symmetry.space_group_name_H-M   'P 1'
#
loop_
_entity.id
_entity.type
_entity.pdbx_description
1 polymer ?
#
loop_
_entity_poly.entity_id
_entity_poly.type
_entity_poly.pdbx_seq_one_letter_code
_entity_poly.pdbx_strand_id
1 'polypeptide(L)'
;MFDQAFTKRNLARQIRKSDFITHKDLIKEDIKKSLISDAVDFSETSLFSPNDFKTKKVKGKPVYFLDQLHKELVLRKATENIQRTYKKKQSDRDIIVKQISSLVKEGIAYKLYKLDIMSFYESINRDYLLDKIDSEPSINYRTKLLVDNFVTQFNKSGNTGLPRGMSISATLSEIFLSDFDSYIKSHEHVFYYARFVDDIIIITSSKEGKGFENEIKQQLPKGLKLNSTKSKKKVISLNTAKKEDSYKVKKKVRYQFEYLGYHFSILPPPIKNNPHCFRGLNIDIAESKQKKIKTRIIKSFVYYYKFGDFNLLLDRIKLLTSNFSLLDKKKNIQVMSGLYYNYKRIDIDSSESIRALDKTLKYYTHTNPKICKGINHSLTKIQKRKLASYSFELGFRNRKRVYFTPTRQSKLQRTWRDDK
;
A
#
# COMPACT_ATOMS: atom_id res chain seq x y z
N MET A 1 10.29 25.29 -20.52
CA MET A 1 11.29 24.66 -19.61
C MET A 1 10.68 24.56 -18.22
N PHE A 2 10.93 23.48 -17.47
CA PHE A 2 10.40 23.34 -16.11
C PHE A 2 11.26 24.16 -15.14
N ASP A 3 10.63 25.08 -14.40
CA ASP A 3 11.31 25.92 -13.42
C ASP A 3 11.54 25.15 -12.10
N GLN A 4 12.82 24.86 -11.83
CA GLN A 4 13.29 24.17 -10.64
C GLN A 4 13.58 25.09 -9.45
N ALA A 5 13.55 26.41 -9.65
CA ALA A 5 13.97 27.38 -8.65
C ALA A 5 13.01 27.44 -7.45
N PHE A 6 13.58 27.73 -6.28
CA PHE A 6 12.86 27.90 -5.01
C PHE A 6 12.36 29.35 -4.84
N THR A 7 11.71 29.89 -5.87
CA THR A 7 11.17 31.26 -5.82
C THR A 7 9.94 31.34 -4.90
N LYS A 8 9.63 32.55 -4.40
CA LYS A 8 8.38 32.83 -3.64
C LYS A 8 7.15 32.25 -4.35
N ARG A 9 7.06 32.42 -5.68
CA ARG A 9 5.97 31.87 -6.51
C ARG A 9 5.90 30.35 -6.48
N ASN A 10 7.03 29.67 -6.63
CA ASN A 10 7.06 28.20 -6.68
C ASN A 10 6.84 27.54 -5.31
N LEU A 11 7.34 28.17 -4.24
CA LEU A 11 7.11 27.72 -2.86
C LEU A 11 5.66 27.97 -2.43
N ALA A 12 5.06 29.10 -2.81
CA ALA A 12 3.64 29.36 -2.57
C ALA A 12 2.74 28.28 -3.20
N ARG A 13 3.10 27.74 -4.37
CA ARG A 13 2.40 26.63 -5.03
C ARG A 13 2.48 25.30 -4.27
N GLN A 14 3.43 25.15 -3.34
CA GLN A 14 3.54 23.95 -2.51
C GLN A 14 2.61 23.95 -1.29
N ILE A 15 1.98 25.10 -0.99
CA ILE A 15 0.97 25.21 0.06
C ILE A 15 -0.29 24.47 -0.39
N ARG A 16 -0.80 23.59 0.48
CA ARG A 16 -1.96 22.74 0.19
C ARG A 16 -3.11 23.09 1.12
N LYS A 17 -4.33 22.71 0.74
CA LYS A 17 -5.53 22.92 1.59
C LYS A 17 -5.40 22.29 2.98
N SER A 18 -4.66 21.18 3.11
CA SER A 18 -4.37 20.59 4.43
C SER A 18 -3.64 21.52 5.38
N ASP A 19 -2.76 22.37 4.85
CA ASP A 19 -1.87 23.18 5.66
C ASP A 19 -2.67 24.29 6.38
N PHE A 20 -3.73 24.81 5.75
CA PHE A 20 -4.70 25.73 6.37
C PHE A 20 -5.53 25.08 7.48
N ILE A 21 -5.65 23.74 7.48
CA ILE A 21 -6.37 23.02 8.54
C ILE A 21 -5.46 22.83 9.76
N THR A 22 -4.17 22.56 9.55
CA THR A 22 -3.20 22.38 10.64
C THR A 22 -2.68 23.71 11.18
N HIS A 23 -2.52 24.71 10.32
CA HIS A 23 -2.07 26.07 10.64
C HIS A 23 -3.16 27.07 10.21
N LYS A 24 -4.16 27.27 11.07
CA LYS A 24 -5.32 28.12 10.77
C LYS A 24 -4.93 29.58 10.47
N ASP A 25 -3.82 30.03 11.04
CA ASP A 25 -3.33 31.40 10.89
C ASP A 25 -2.81 31.71 9.48
N LEU A 26 -2.58 30.70 8.63
CA LEU A 26 -2.21 30.88 7.22
C LEU A 26 -3.28 31.59 6.38
N ILE A 27 -4.50 31.75 6.91
CA ILE A 27 -5.55 32.55 6.29
C ILE A 27 -5.14 34.03 6.24
N LYS A 28 -4.34 34.50 7.20
CA LYS A 28 -3.81 35.87 7.22
C LYS A 28 -2.69 35.99 6.19
N GLU A 29 -2.84 36.92 5.24
CA GLU A 29 -1.89 37.11 4.14
C GLU A 29 -0.48 37.47 4.63
N ASP A 30 -0.34 38.22 5.73
CA ASP A 30 0.98 38.58 6.27
C ASP A 30 1.75 37.37 6.80
N ILE A 31 1.06 36.47 7.52
CA ILE A 31 1.65 35.23 8.04
C ILE A 31 2.05 34.31 6.88
N LYS A 32 1.20 34.23 5.85
CA LYS A 32 1.48 33.44 4.65
C LYS A 32 2.68 34.00 3.88
N LYS A 33 2.79 35.32 3.72
CA LYS A 33 3.96 35.97 3.11
C LYS A 33 5.23 35.73 3.91
N SER A 34 5.16 35.86 5.25
CA SER A 34 6.27 35.54 6.15
C SER A 34 6.74 34.10 5.99
N LEU A 35 5.82 33.13 6.04
CA LEU A 35 6.13 31.70 5.84
C LEU A 35 6.83 31.44 4.50
N ILE A 36 6.38 32.09 3.43
CA ILE A 36 7.00 31.94 2.11
C ILE A 36 8.40 32.56 2.10
N SER A 37 8.61 33.68 2.80
CA SER A 37 9.94 34.26 2.98
C SER A 37 10.87 33.31 3.74
N ASP A 38 10.42 32.78 4.88
CA ASP A 38 11.17 31.82 5.68
C ASP A 38 11.54 30.57 4.85
N ALA A 39 10.63 30.14 3.95
CA ALA A 39 10.89 29.02 3.06
C ALA A 39 11.94 29.35 1.97
N VAL A 40 11.96 30.58 1.45
CA VAL A 40 13.01 31.03 0.53
C VAL A 40 14.35 31.08 1.26
N ASP A 41 14.40 31.71 2.44
CA ASP A 41 15.63 31.84 3.24
C ASP A 41 16.17 30.46 3.65
N PHE A 42 15.27 29.54 4.02
CA PHE A 42 15.63 28.14 4.27
C PHE A 42 16.15 27.44 3.01
N SER A 43 15.62 27.73 1.82
CA SER A 43 16.09 27.10 0.58
C SER A 43 17.51 27.53 0.18
N GLU A 44 17.93 28.73 0.58
CA GLU A 44 19.28 29.24 0.33
C GLU A 44 20.33 28.53 1.20
N THR A 45 19.98 28.21 2.45
CA THR A 45 20.89 27.50 3.38
C THR A 45 20.76 25.98 3.25
N SER A 46 19.55 25.47 3.02
CA SER A 46 19.20 24.04 2.98
C SER A 46 19.64 23.26 4.23
N LEU A 47 19.78 23.93 5.38
CA LEU A 47 20.31 23.34 6.61
C LEU A 47 19.19 22.75 7.49
N PHE A 48 18.93 21.45 7.34
CA PHE A 48 18.20 20.69 8.33
C PHE A 48 19.03 20.50 9.60
N SER A 49 18.35 20.19 10.69
CA SER A 49 18.92 19.79 11.97
C SER A 49 18.36 18.41 12.38
N PRO A 50 19.08 17.63 13.21
CA PRO A 50 18.57 16.34 13.68
C PRO A 50 17.21 16.45 14.41
N ASN A 51 16.95 17.59 15.06
CA ASN A 51 15.72 17.85 15.82
C ASN A 51 14.49 18.14 14.95
N ASP A 52 14.68 18.39 13.65
CA ASP A 52 13.58 18.62 12.69
C ASP A 52 12.78 17.34 12.40
N PHE A 53 13.39 16.17 12.58
CA PHE A 53 12.79 14.88 12.26
C PHE A 53 11.97 14.35 13.45
N LYS A 54 10.69 14.73 13.52
CA LYS A 54 9.77 14.17 14.52
C LYS A 54 9.30 12.78 14.10
N THR A 55 9.00 11.94 15.08
CA THR A 55 8.63 10.53 14.86
C THR A 55 7.32 10.18 15.56
N LYS A 56 6.53 9.32 14.92
CA LYS A 56 5.37 8.65 15.50
C LYS A 56 5.43 7.16 15.16
N LYS A 57 5.02 6.30 16.10
CA LYS A 57 4.96 4.85 15.83
C LYS A 57 3.69 4.50 15.05
N VAL A 58 3.83 3.85 13.91
CA VAL A 58 2.72 3.25 13.15
C VAL A 58 3.02 1.77 12.94
N LYS A 59 2.17 0.90 13.50
CA LYS A 59 2.37 -0.57 13.49
C LYS A 59 3.74 -0.99 14.05
N GLY A 60 4.17 -0.36 15.13
CA GLY A 60 5.46 -0.63 15.78
C GLY A 60 6.69 -0.09 15.05
N LYS A 61 6.55 0.46 13.83
CA LYS A 61 7.66 1.09 13.11
C LYS A 61 7.63 2.62 13.24
N PRO A 62 8.78 3.30 13.33
CA PRO A 62 8.83 4.75 13.34
C PRO A 62 8.41 5.30 11.97
N VAL A 63 7.62 6.36 12.00
CA VAL A 63 7.19 7.15 10.84
C VAL A 63 7.53 8.59 11.13
N TYR A 64 8.31 9.20 10.25
CA TYR A 64 8.88 10.53 10.44
C TYR A 64 8.09 11.60 9.70
N PHE A 65 8.14 12.81 10.21
CA PHE A 65 7.56 14.01 9.63
C PHE A 65 8.31 15.26 10.11
N LEU A 66 8.21 16.34 9.34
CA LEU A 66 8.71 17.66 9.75
C LEU A 66 7.62 18.41 10.50
N ASP A 67 8.01 19.13 11.55
CA ASP A 67 7.12 19.98 12.33
C ASP A 67 6.95 21.38 11.73
N GLN A 68 8.04 21.90 11.15
CA GLN A 68 8.14 23.24 10.57
C GLN A 68 7.60 23.25 9.14
N LEU A 69 6.55 24.03 8.88
CA LEU A 69 5.89 24.06 7.56
C LEU A 69 6.79 24.64 6.46
N HIS A 70 7.59 25.68 6.73
CA HIS A 70 8.46 26.28 5.71
C HIS A 70 9.44 25.24 5.15
N LYS A 71 10.05 24.41 6.02
CA LYS A 71 10.95 23.30 5.61
C LYS A 71 10.22 22.25 4.77
N GLU A 72 8.99 21.92 5.15
CA GLU A 72 8.14 20.99 4.39
C GLU A 72 7.77 21.55 3.01
N LEU A 73 7.55 22.86 2.84
CA LEU A 73 7.30 23.47 1.52
C LEU A 73 8.53 23.32 0.60
N VAL A 74 9.72 23.59 1.11
CA VAL A 74 10.96 23.43 0.33
C VAL A 74 11.18 21.96 -0.01
N LEU A 75 10.95 21.04 0.93
CA LEU A 75 11.06 19.60 0.68
C LEU A 75 10.05 19.11 -0.38
N ARG A 76 8.82 19.63 -0.39
CA ARG A 76 7.81 19.34 -1.42
C ARG A 76 8.27 19.83 -2.79
N LYS A 77 8.83 21.04 -2.87
CA LYS A 77 9.39 21.58 -4.13
C LYS A 77 10.57 20.75 -4.63
N ALA A 78 11.49 20.37 -3.75
CA ALA A 78 12.60 19.46 -4.07
C ALA A 78 12.08 18.11 -4.58
N THR A 79 11.08 17.53 -3.91
CA THR A 79 10.42 16.29 -4.35
C THR A 79 9.81 16.43 -5.74
N GLU A 80 9.11 17.54 -6.02
CA GLU A 80 8.54 17.82 -7.34
C GLU A 80 9.63 17.94 -8.41
N ASN A 81 10.74 18.62 -8.10
CA ASN A 81 11.86 18.75 -9.03
C ASN A 81 12.40 17.39 -9.46
N ILE A 82 12.70 16.55 -8.47
CA ILE A 82 13.22 15.20 -8.67
C ILE A 82 12.22 14.32 -9.47
N GLN A 83 10.94 14.34 -9.10
CA GLN A 83 9.91 13.54 -9.79
C GLN A 83 9.76 13.89 -11.27
N ARG A 84 9.80 15.19 -11.59
CA ARG A 84 9.67 15.65 -12.98
C ARG A 84 10.90 15.31 -13.82
N THR A 85 12.08 15.36 -13.22
CA THR A 85 13.33 14.99 -13.89
C THR A 85 13.37 13.50 -14.24
N TYR A 86 13.18 12.62 -13.24
CA TYR A 86 13.26 11.18 -13.48
C TYR A 86 12.05 10.58 -14.21
N LYS A 87 10.94 11.33 -14.33
CA LYS A 87 9.65 10.87 -14.91
C LYS A 87 9.13 9.56 -14.30
N LYS A 88 9.63 9.17 -13.12
CA LYS A 88 9.23 7.97 -12.40
C LYS A 88 8.03 8.26 -11.52
N LYS A 89 6.98 7.50 -11.70
CA LYS A 89 5.82 7.45 -10.80
C LYS A 89 5.78 6.09 -10.14
N GLN A 90 5.33 6.08 -8.89
CA GLN A 90 5.05 4.84 -8.17
C GLN A 90 4.02 4.01 -8.95
N SER A 91 4.27 2.70 -9.06
CA SER A 91 3.39 1.76 -9.74
C SER A 91 2.00 1.71 -9.09
N ASP A 92 0.95 1.60 -9.91
CA ASP A 92 -0.42 1.47 -9.43
C ASP A 92 -0.74 0.02 -9.04
N ARG A 93 -1.15 -0.19 -7.79
CA ARG A 93 -1.49 -1.52 -7.24
C ARG A 93 -2.58 -2.24 -8.04
N ASP A 94 -3.62 -1.54 -8.48
CA ASP A 94 -4.73 -2.15 -9.22
C ASP A 94 -4.31 -2.53 -10.64
N ILE A 95 -3.49 -1.70 -11.29
CA ILE A 95 -2.92 -2.00 -12.62
C ILE A 95 -2.04 -3.25 -12.54
N ILE A 96 -1.14 -3.31 -11.56
CA ILE A 96 -0.25 -4.47 -11.37
C ILE A 96 -1.09 -5.74 -11.16
N VAL A 97 -2.07 -5.72 -10.25
CA VAL A 97 -2.92 -6.89 -9.98
C VAL A 97 -3.70 -7.29 -11.23
N LYS A 98 -4.22 -6.34 -12.01
CA LYS A 98 -4.90 -6.62 -13.29
C LYS A 98 -3.97 -7.33 -14.28
N GLN A 99 -2.75 -6.83 -14.46
CA GLN A 99 -1.77 -7.40 -15.39
C GLN A 99 -1.36 -8.81 -14.97
N ILE A 100 -1.04 -9.03 -13.70
CA ILE A 100 -0.75 -10.36 -13.15
C ILE A 100 -1.92 -11.32 -13.40
N SER A 101 -3.15 -10.86 -13.17
CA SER A 101 -4.36 -11.67 -13.35
C SER A 101 -4.53 -12.15 -14.79
N SER A 102 -4.14 -11.33 -15.77
CA SER A 102 -4.14 -11.71 -17.19
C SER A 102 -3.01 -12.70 -17.50
N LEU A 103 -1.76 -12.37 -17.12
CA LEU A 103 -0.58 -13.19 -17.45
C LEU A 103 -0.64 -14.57 -16.81
N VAL A 104 -1.13 -14.68 -15.58
CA VAL A 104 -1.19 -15.96 -14.86
C VAL A 104 -2.18 -16.94 -15.51
N LYS A 105 -3.20 -16.42 -16.21
CA LYS A 105 -4.18 -17.22 -16.97
C LYS A 105 -3.64 -17.77 -18.28
N GLU A 106 -2.53 -17.25 -18.79
CA GLU A 106 -1.95 -17.72 -20.05
C GLU A 106 -1.70 -19.23 -19.99
N GLY A 107 -1.77 -19.89 -21.15
CA GLY A 107 -1.56 -21.33 -21.27
C GLY A 107 -0.10 -21.75 -21.41
N ILE A 108 0.83 -20.80 -21.52
CA ILE A 108 2.25 -21.06 -21.80
C ILE A 108 3.02 -21.52 -20.56
N ALA A 109 4.21 -22.07 -20.76
CA ALA A 109 5.14 -22.32 -19.67
C ALA A 109 5.75 -21.00 -19.19
N TYR A 110 5.82 -20.81 -17.88
CA TYR A 110 6.48 -19.65 -17.26
C TYR A 110 6.90 -19.94 -15.82
N LYS A 111 7.83 -19.15 -15.29
CA LYS A 111 8.11 -19.09 -13.85
C LYS A 111 7.72 -17.74 -13.30
N LEU A 112 7.12 -17.75 -12.12
CA LEU A 112 6.73 -16.57 -11.37
C LEU A 112 7.58 -16.47 -10.11
N TYR A 113 8.26 -15.34 -9.95
CA TYR A 113 9.05 -15.00 -8.78
C TYR A 113 8.34 -13.88 -8.03
N LYS A 114 7.87 -14.18 -6.82
CA LYS A 114 7.47 -13.19 -5.83
C LYS A 114 8.64 -12.98 -4.88
N LEU A 115 9.14 -11.75 -4.80
CA LEU A 115 10.25 -11.35 -3.94
C LEU A 115 9.82 -10.16 -3.06
N ASP A 116 10.52 -9.94 -1.96
CA ASP A 116 10.26 -8.87 -0.98
C ASP A 116 11.61 -8.35 -0.49
N ILE A 117 11.81 -7.04 -0.44
CA ILE A 117 13.04 -6.43 0.07
C ILE A 117 12.91 -6.23 1.58
N MET A 118 13.85 -6.79 2.35
CA MET A 118 13.86 -6.70 3.80
C MET A 118 14.18 -5.27 4.25
N SER A 119 13.38 -4.72 5.18
CA SER A 119 13.60 -3.41 5.82
C SER A 119 13.94 -2.29 4.83
N PHE A 120 13.26 -2.28 3.68
CA PHE A 120 13.64 -1.50 2.50
C PHE A 120 14.15 -0.09 2.79
N TYR A 121 13.34 0.77 3.43
CA TYR A 121 13.73 2.16 3.71
C TYR A 121 14.97 2.28 4.61
N GLU A 122 15.08 1.46 5.66
CA GLU A 122 16.22 1.49 6.60
C GLU A 122 17.50 0.92 6.01
N SER A 123 17.37 0.10 4.97
CA SER A 123 18.47 -0.59 4.28
C SER A 123 19.01 0.16 3.06
N ILE A 124 18.41 1.30 2.68
CA ILE A 124 18.92 2.14 1.58
C ILE A 124 20.32 2.66 1.95
N ASN A 125 21.31 2.36 1.11
CA ASN A 125 22.63 2.94 1.24
C ASN A 125 22.60 4.41 0.79
N ARG A 126 23.00 5.30 1.68
CA ARG A 126 22.86 6.75 1.48
C ARG A 126 23.92 7.29 0.53
N ASP A 127 25.15 6.84 0.66
CA ASP A 127 26.27 7.31 -0.15
C ASP A 127 25.98 7.01 -1.63
N TYR A 128 25.60 5.76 -1.94
CA TYR A 128 25.17 5.37 -3.29
C TYR A 128 23.95 6.17 -3.78
N LEU A 129 22.98 6.47 -2.90
CA LEU A 129 21.83 7.29 -3.28
C LEU A 129 22.25 8.73 -3.63
N LEU A 130 23.14 9.32 -2.84
CA LEU A 130 23.60 10.69 -3.01
C LEU A 130 24.46 10.82 -4.26
N ASP A 131 25.39 9.89 -4.49
CA ASP A 131 26.19 9.81 -5.73
C ASP A 131 25.30 9.73 -6.97
N LYS A 132 24.23 8.94 -6.89
CA LYS A 132 23.26 8.78 -7.98
C LYS A 132 22.46 10.05 -8.27
N ILE A 133 22.16 10.84 -7.26
CA ILE A 133 21.46 12.12 -7.42
C ILE A 133 22.43 13.20 -7.90
N ASP A 134 23.66 13.20 -7.40
CA ASP A 134 24.67 14.16 -7.78
C ASP A 134 25.13 13.99 -9.24
N SER A 135 25.20 12.75 -9.71
CA SER A 135 25.49 12.43 -11.12
C SER A 135 24.36 12.79 -12.10
N GLU A 136 23.15 13.15 -11.66
CA GLU A 136 22.07 13.56 -12.55
C GLU A 136 22.19 15.06 -12.92
N PRO A 137 22.56 15.41 -14.16
CA PRO A 137 22.76 16.80 -14.56
C PRO A 137 21.45 17.60 -14.62
N SER A 138 20.31 16.92 -14.80
CA SER A 138 19.02 17.56 -14.97
C SER A 138 18.41 18.06 -13.65
N ILE A 139 19.03 17.77 -12.50
CA ILE A 139 18.62 18.27 -11.18
C ILE A 139 19.48 19.48 -10.81
N ASN A 140 18.85 20.59 -10.45
CA ASN A 140 19.60 21.78 -10.03
C ASN A 140 20.39 21.56 -8.74
N TYR A 141 21.50 22.29 -8.61
CA TYR A 141 22.41 22.21 -7.47
C TYR A 141 21.70 22.39 -6.12
N ARG A 142 20.77 23.36 -6.03
CA ARG A 142 19.99 23.63 -4.81
C ARG A 142 19.19 22.42 -4.34
N THR A 143 18.56 21.67 -5.25
CA THR A 143 17.82 20.44 -4.90
C THR A 143 18.78 19.34 -4.42
N LYS A 144 19.95 19.19 -5.07
CA LYS A 144 20.98 18.22 -4.66
C LYS A 144 21.47 18.49 -3.24
N LEU A 145 21.87 19.74 -2.97
CA LEU A 145 22.33 20.18 -1.64
C LEU A 145 21.27 19.94 -0.56
N LEU A 146 20.00 20.22 -0.87
CA LEU A 146 18.90 19.98 0.05
C LEU A 146 18.69 18.49 0.36
N VAL A 147 18.80 17.62 -0.64
CA VAL A 147 18.68 16.17 -0.44
C VAL A 147 19.86 15.64 0.37
N ASP A 148 21.08 16.06 0.04
CA ASP A 148 22.28 15.70 0.80
C ASP A 148 22.14 16.06 2.27
N ASN A 149 21.81 17.32 2.55
CA ASN A 149 21.65 17.78 3.91
C ASN A 149 20.51 17.04 4.64
N PHE A 150 19.37 16.82 3.97
CA PHE A 150 18.25 16.05 4.51
C PHE A 150 18.66 14.63 4.94
N VAL A 151 19.35 13.90 4.06
CA VAL A 151 19.80 12.53 4.32
C VAL A 151 20.87 12.50 5.41
N THR A 152 21.81 13.44 5.37
CA THR A 152 22.91 13.57 6.34
C THR A 152 22.41 13.92 7.74
N GLN A 153 21.46 14.83 7.87
CA GLN A 153 20.93 15.23 9.18
C GLN A 153 20.00 14.16 9.76
N PHE A 154 19.27 13.45 8.90
CA PHE A 154 18.54 12.26 9.33
C PHE A 154 19.50 11.19 9.88
N ASN A 155 20.66 10.99 9.26
CA ASN A 155 21.69 10.09 9.79
C ASN A 155 22.19 10.53 11.17
N LYS A 156 22.54 11.81 11.33
CA LYS A 156 23.03 12.37 12.59
C LYS A 156 22.04 12.23 13.76
N SER A 157 20.75 12.03 13.47
CA SER A 157 19.74 11.68 14.48
C SER A 157 19.76 10.21 14.94
N GLY A 158 20.78 9.43 14.55
CA GLY A 158 20.95 8.02 14.92
C GLY A 158 20.17 7.03 14.06
N ASN A 159 19.66 7.47 12.91
CA ASN A 159 18.82 6.65 12.02
C ASN A 159 19.59 6.20 10.76
N THR A 160 19.20 5.06 10.18
CA THR A 160 19.78 4.54 8.92
C THR A 160 18.79 4.65 7.76
N GLY A 161 19.33 4.66 6.53
CA GLY A 161 18.53 4.72 5.32
C GLY A 161 17.69 5.99 5.20
N LEU A 162 16.43 5.85 4.78
CA LEU A 162 15.50 6.96 4.56
C LEU A 162 14.34 6.99 5.56
N PRO A 163 13.87 8.19 5.96
CA PRO A 163 12.75 8.33 6.89
C PRO A 163 11.43 7.86 6.27
N ARG A 164 10.80 6.84 6.87
CA ARG A 164 9.48 6.37 6.45
C ARG A 164 8.40 7.43 6.65
N GLY A 165 7.49 7.58 5.68
CA GLY A 165 6.32 8.46 5.77
C GLY A 165 6.49 9.85 5.19
N MET A 166 7.71 10.17 4.73
CA MET A 166 8.02 11.41 4.03
C MET A 166 7.92 11.20 2.51
N SER A 167 7.36 12.19 1.81
CA SER A 167 7.10 12.06 0.37
C SER A 167 8.38 12.03 -0.48
N ILE A 168 9.43 12.72 -0.01
CA ILE A 168 10.75 12.67 -0.64
C ILE A 168 11.34 11.27 -0.57
N SER A 169 11.22 10.56 0.56
CA SER A 169 11.77 9.22 0.75
C SER A 169 11.21 8.22 -0.25
N ALA A 170 9.91 8.31 -0.57
CA ALA A 170 9.30 7.47 -1.59
C ALA A 170 9.87 7.77 -2.98
N THR A 171 10.16 9.03 -3.29
CA THR A 171 10.75 9.42 -4.59
C THR A 171 12.20 8.96 -4.69
N LEU A 172 13.00 9.23 -3.65
CA LEU A 172 14.39 8.82 -3.55
C LEU A 172 14.53 7.29 -3.65
N SER A 173 13.64 6.53 -3.02
CA SER A 173 13.68 5.07 -3.08
C SER A 173 13.37 4.50 -4.47
N GLU A 174 12.55 5.19 -5.28
CA GLU A 174 12.27 4.79 -6.67
C GLU A 174 13.46 5.09 -7.61
N ILE A 175 14.24 6.12 -7.30
CA ILE A 175 15.50 6.42 -8.01
C ILE A 175 16.58 5.44 -7.61
N PHE A 176 16.70 5.15 -6.31
CA PHE A 176 17.65 4.18 -5.79
C PHE A 176 17.56 2.83 -6.54
N LEU A 177 16.35 2.31 -6.73
CA LEU A 177 16.10 1.05 -7.43
C LEU A 177 16.00 1.18 -8.96
N SER A 178 16.26 2.35 -9.56
CA SER A 178 15.97 2.55 -10.98
C SER A 178 16.73 1.64 -11.93
N ASP A 179 17.98 1.35 -11.61
CA ASP A 179 18.88 0.63 -12.50
C ASP A 179 18.63 -0.87 -12.33
N PHE A 180 18.40 -1.30 -11.09
CA PHE A 180 17.89 -2.63 -10.78
C PHE A 180 16.57 -2.94 -11.51
N ASP A 181 15.60 -2.02 -11.46
CA ASP A 181 14.33 -2.18 -12.17
C ASP A 181 14.54 -2.29 -13.69
N SER A 182 15.48 -1.51 -14.24
CA SER A 182 15.77 -1.48 -15.68
C SER A 182 16.49 -2.75 -16.12
N TYR A 183 17.47 -3.20 -15.36
CA TYR A 183 18.21 -4.44 -15.57
C TYR A 183 17.28 -5.65 -15.65
N ILE A 184 16.36 -5.80 -14.69
CA ILE A 184 15.43 -6.94 -14.69
C ILE A 184 14.47 -6.85 -15.88
N LYS A 185 13.99 -5.65 -16.23
CA LYS A 185 13.10 -5.46 -17.38
C LYS A 185 13.79 -5.75 -18.71
N SER A 186 15.10 -5.52 -18.82
CA SER A 186 15.88 -5.78 -20.04
C SER A 186 16.35 -7.23 -20.17
N HIS A 187 16.20 -8.04 -19.12
CA HIS A 187 16.63 -9.43 -19.15
C HIS A 187 15.82 -10.23 -20.19
N GLU A 188 16.50 -10.92 -21.10
CA GLU A 188 15.91 -11.59 -22.28
C GLU A 188 14.70 -12.48 -21.96
N HIS A 189 14.80 -13.24 -20.86
CA HIS A 189 13.76 -14.19 -20.47
C HIS A 189 12.67 -13.60 -19.55
N VAL A 190 12.73 -12.32 -19.20
CA VAL A 190 11.72 -11.63 -18.38
C VAL A 190 10.73 -10.92 -19.30
N PHE A 191 9.47 -11.36 -19.30
CA PHE A 191 8.42 -10.70 -20.09
C PHE A 191 7.47 -9.87 -19.24
N TYR A 192 7.54 -9.96 -17.91
CA TYR A 192 6.82 -9.06 -17.03
C TYR A 192 7.58 -8.83 -15.72
N TYR A 193 7.68 -7.56 -15.35
CA TYR A 193 8.25 -7.11 -14.08
C TYR A 193 7.38 -6.01 -13.50
N ALA A 194 7.06 -6.12 -12.22
CA ALA A 194 6.45 -5.03 -11.45
C ALA A 194 7.01 -4.97 -10.03
N ARG A 195 7.20 -3.75 -9.55
CA ARG A 195 7.58 -3.46 -8.17
C ARG A 195 6.59 -2.49 -7.55
N PHE A 196 6.17 -2.79 -6.32
CA PHE A 196 5.36 -1.92 -5.49
C PHE A 196 6.10 -1.69 -4.16
N VAL A 197 6.93 -0.65 -4.12
CA VAL A 197 7.84 -0.38 -2.99
C VAL A 197 8.81 -1.55 -2.80
N ASP A 198 8.60 -2.39 -1.78
CA ASP A 198 9.41 -3.54 -1.38
C ASP A 198 8.95 -4.86 -2.01
N ASP A 199 7.69 -4.96 -2.44
CA ASP A 199 7.09 -6.14 -3.06
C ASP A 199 7.43 -6.19 -4.57
N ILE A 200 8.18 -7.21 -5.01
CA ILE A 200 8.56 -7.44 -6.41
C ILE A 200 7.84 -8.67 -6.95
N ILE A 201 7.41 -8.60 -8.21
CA ILE A 201 6.96 -9.75 -8.98
C ILE A 201 7.61 -9.77 -10.36
N ILE A 202 8.08 -10.95 -10.76
CA ILE A 202 8.75 -11.21 -12.03
C ILE A 202 8.11 -12.44 -12.66
N ILE A 203 7.82 -12.38 -13.96
CA ILE A 203 7.37 -13.54 -14.73
C ILE A 203 8.31 -13.74 -15.91
N THR A 204 8.84 -14.96 -16.01
CA THR A 204 9.85 -15.34 -16.99
C THR A 204 9.38 -16.50 -17.87
N SER A 205 10.04 -16.70 -19.00
CA SER A 205 9.74 -17.78 -19.98
C SER A 205 10.13 -19.19 -19.52
N SER A 206 10.51 -19.37 -18.25
CA SER A 206 11.12 -20.58 -17.67
C SER A 206 12.52 -20.93 -18.20
N LYS A 207 13.08 -20.11 -19.09
CA LYS A 207 14.38 -20.32 -19.74
C LYS A 207 15.52 -19.49 -19.11
N GLU A 208 15.25 -18.72 -18.06
CA GLU A 208 16.22 -17.85 -17.36
C GLU A 208 17.40 -18.56 -16.68
N GLY A 209 17.47 -19.89 -16.72
CA GLY A 209 18.52 -20.66 -16.08
C GLY A 209 18.34 -20.82 -14.57
N LYS A 210 19.12 -21.74 -13.96
CA LYS A 210 19.02 -22.05 -12.53
C LYS A 210 19.59 -20.94 -11.63
N GLY A 211 20.46 -20.09 -12.16
CA GLY A 211 21.17 -19.02 -11.44
C GLY A 211 20.41 -17.70 -11.30
N PHE A 212 19.27 -17.54 -11.99
CA PHE A 212 18.57 -16.25 -12.09
C PHE A 212 18.23 -15.58 -10.75
N GLU A 213 17.87 -16.36 -9.73
CA GLU A 213 17.59 -15.78 -8.41
C GLU A 213 18.85 -15.19 -7.75
N ASN A 214 20.01 -15.85 -7.94
CA ASN A 214 21.27 -15.35 -7.42
C ASN A 214 21.74 -14.12 -8.21
N GLU A 215 21.52 -14.11 -9.52
CA GLU A 215 21.74 -12.95 -10.38
C GLU A 215 20.93 -11.74 -9.88
N ILE A 216 19.61 -11.89 -9.66
CA ILE A 216 18.77 -10.82 -9.09
C ILE A 216 19.32 -10.31 -7.75
N LYS A 217 19.79 -11.22 -6.87
CA LYS A 217 20.37 -10.82 -5.59
C LYS A 217 21.66 -10.05 -5.74
N GLN A 218 22.52 -10.44 -6.67
CA GLN A 218 23.80 -9.77 -6.92
C GLN A 218 23.60 -8.37 -7.52
N GLN A 219 22.53 -8.19 -8.28
CA GLN A 219 22.19 -6.90 -8.91
C GLN A 219 21.45 -5.94 -7.97
N LEU A 220 21.07 -6.38 -6.76
CA LEU A 220 20.52 -5.46 -5.77
C LEU A 220 21.60 -4.44 -5.35
N PRO A 221 21.26 -3.15 -5.27
CA PRO A 221 22.19 -2.15 -4.78
C PRO A 221 22.67 -2.45 -3.36
N LYS A 222 23.88 -1.98 -3.03
CA LYS A 222 24.51 -2.15 -1.72
C LYS A 222 23.55 -1.80 -0.58
N GLY A 223 23.51 -2.65 0.44
CA GLY A 223 22.67 -2.48 1.63
C GLY A 223 21.32 -3.20 1.57
N LEU A 224 20.77 -3.45 0.38
CA LEU A 224 19.51 -4.18 0.24
C LEU A 224 19.72 -5.69 0.29
N LYS A 225 18.72 -6.38 0.85
CA LYS A 225 18.66 -7.85 0.90
C LYS A 225 17.25 -8.31 0.61
N LEU A 226 17.12 -9.39 -0.16
CA LEU A 226 15.84 -10.08 -0.32
C LEU A 226 15.48 -10.84 0.94
N ASN A 227 14.18 -10.89 1.22
CA ASN A 227 13.61 -11.67 2.29
C ASN A 227 13.58 -13.15 1.90
N SER A 228 14.02 -14.03 2.82
CA SER A 228 14.11 -15.47 2.56
C SER A 228 12.90 -16.26 3.07
N THR A 229 12.01 -15.65 3.86
CA THR A 229 10.85 -16.35 4.43
C THR A 229 9.87 -16.80 3.35
N LYS A 230 9.32 -18.02 3.45
CA LYS A 230 8.37 -18.60 2.47
C LYS A 230 7.11 -17.75 2.20
N SER A 231 6.68 -16.92 3.15
CA SER A 231 5.56 -15.99 2.97
C SER A 231 5.94 -14.75 2.14
N LYS A 232 7.23 -14.40 2.15
CA LYS A 232 7.79 -13.21 1.54
C LYS A 232 8.46 -13.49 0.20
N LYS A 233 9.02 -14.68 0.03
CA LYS A 233 9.57 -15.20 -1.22
C LYS A 233 8.81 -16.44 -1.69
N LYS A 234 8.43 -16.46 -2.97
CA LYS A 234 7.80 -17.63 -3.60
C LYS A 234 8.21 -17.74 -5.06
N VAL A 235 8.60 -18.93 -5.49
CA VAL A 235 8.87 -19.26 -6.90
C VAL A 235 7.88 -20.33 -7.33
N ILE A 236 7.20 -20.10 -8.45
CA ILE A 236 6.22 -21.04 -9.01
C ILE A 236 6.59 -21.30 -10.45
N SER A 237 6.82 -22.56 -10.78
CA SER A 237 7.04 -23.00 -12.16
C SER A 237 5.77 -23.63 -12.72
N LEU A 238 5.30 -23.14 -13.85
CA LEU A 238 4.15 -23.69 -14.56
C LEU A 238 4.57 -24.19 -15.94
N ASN A 239 4.23 -25.44 -16.26
CA ASN A 239 4.42 -26.04 -17.58
C ASN A 239 3.23 -25.74 -18.47
N THR A 240 3.42 -25.69 -19.79
CA THR A 240 2.36 -25.45 -20.79
C THR A 240 1.10 -26.24 -20.47
N ALA A 241 -0.02 -25.53 -20.42
CA ALA A 241 -1.34 -26.09 -20.11
C ALA A 241 -1.82 -26.97 -21.27
N LYS A 242 -2.21 -28.21 -20.97
CA LYS A 242 -2.75 -29.16 -21.95
C LYS A 242 -4.26 -29.33 -21.77
N LYS A 243 -4.99 -29.70 -22.82
CA LYS A 243 -6.43 -29.99 -22.70
C LYS A 243 -6.70 -31.17 -21.77
N GLU A 244 -5.81 -32.17 -21.77
CA GLU A 244 -5.83 -33.34 -20.88
C GLU A 244 -5.77 -32.97 -19.39
N ASP A 245 -5.19 -31.82 -19.06
CA ASP A 245 -5.15 -31.29 -17.69
C ASP A 245 -6.51 -30.78 -17.19
N SER A 246 -7.51 -30.69 -18.07
CA SER A 246 -8.83 -30.14 -17.74
C SER A 246 -9.62 -31.17 -16.93
N TYR A 247 -9.99 -30.82 -15.69
CA TYR A 247 -10.74 -31.73 -14.81
C TYR A 247 -12.25 -31.45 -14.84
N LYS A 248 -13.06 -32.51 -14.98
CA LYS A 248 -14.54 -32.46 -14.93
C LYS A 248 -15.12 -32.34 -13.52
N VAL A 249 -14.48 -32.92 -12.49
CA VAL A 249 -15.19 -33.25 -11.23
C VAL A 249 -14.65 -32.59 -9.95
N LYS A 250 -13.49 -31.90 -9.95
CA LYS A 250 -13.10 -30.99 -8.85
C LYS A 250 -11.96 -30.07 -9.28
N LYS A 251 -12.13 -28.75 -9.09
CA LYS A 251 -11.10 -27.72 -9.33
C LYS A 251 -9.94 -27.89 -8.35
N LYS A 252 -9.02 -28.84 -8.57
CA LYS A 252 -7.83 -28.95 -7.72
C LYS A 252 -6.90 -27.79 -8.01
N VAL A 253 -6.76 -26.88 -7.03
CA VAL A 253 -5.82 -25.76 -7.10
C VAL A 253 -4.42 -26.31 -7.37
N ARG A 254 -3.79 -25.88 -8.47
CA ARG A 254 -2.43 -26.33 -8.83
C ARG A 254 -1.38 -25.55 -8.04
N TYR A 255 -1.53 -24.24 -8.04
CA TYR A 255 -0.59 -23.33 -7.41
C TYR A 255 -1.33 -22.14 -6.81
N GLN A 256 -0.77 -21.56 -5.74
CA GLN A 256 -1.35 -20.40 -5.08
C GLN A 256 -0.28 -19.43 -4.60
N PHE A 257 -0.55 -18.14 -4.55
CA PHE A 257 0.34 -17.14 -3.94
C PHE A 257 -0.44 -15.92 -3.47
N GLU A 258 0.15 -15.16 -2.54
CA GLU A 258 -0.41 -13.87 -2.11
C GLU A 258 0.44 -12.72 -2.65
N TYR A 259 -0.18 -11.66 -3.16
CA TYR A 259 0.53 -10.46 -3.60
C TYR A 259 -0.38 -9.23 -3.45
N LEU A 260 0.17 -8.14 -2.90
CA LEU A 260 -0.54 -6.87 -2.66
C LEU A 260 -1.92 -7.03 -1.98
N GLY A 261 -2.05 -7.97 -1.05
CA GLY A 261 -3.28 -8.21 -0.28
C GLY A 261 -4.36 -9.03 -1.00
N TYR A 262 -4.04 -9.62 -2.15
CA TYR A 262 -4.87 -10.60 -2.84
C TYR A 262 -4.27 -12.00 -2.70
N HIS A 263 -5.13 -13.01 -2.73
CA HIS A 263 -4.80 -14.42 -2.83
C HIS A 263 -5.12 -14.90 -4.25
N PHE A 264 -4.14 -15.45 -4.96
CA PHE A 264 -4.28 -15.97 -6.31
C PHE A 264 -4.23 -17.49 -6.26
N SER A 265 -5.25 -18.14 -6.82
CA SER A 265 -5.33 -19.60 -6.94
C SER A 265 -5.40 -19.98 -8.42
N ILE A 266 -4.31 -20.54 -8.93
CA ILE A 266 -4.18 -21.00 -10.32
C ILE A 266 -4.84 -22.37 -10.43
N LEU A 267 -5.83 -22.44 -11.30
CA LEU A 267 -6.63 -23.62 -11.56
C LEU A 267 -6.20 -24.26 -12.89
N PRO A 268 -6.51 -25.55 -13.09
CA PRO A 268 -6.39 -26.18 -14.40
C PRO A 268 -7.21 -25.46 -15.47
N PRO A 269 -6.95 -25.72 -16.76
CA PRO A 269 -7.73 -25.17 -17.84
C PRO A 269 -9.23 -25.52 -17.71
N PRO A 270 -10.14 -24.57 -17.97
CA PRO A 270 -11.56 -24.88 -18.00
C PRO A 270 -11.86 -25.75 -19.22
N ILE A 271 -12.84 -26.64 -19.08
CA ILE A 271 -13.34 -27.45 -20.20
C ILE A 271 -14.09 -26.53 -21.15
N LYS A 272 -13.38 -26.03 -22.15
CA LYS A 272 -13.92 -25.25 -23.26
C LYS A 272 -13.20 -25.66 -24.54
N ASN A 273 -13.92 -25.70 -25.67
CA ASN A 273 -13.36 -25.92 -27.02
C ASN A 273 -12.62 -24.67 -27.52
N ASN A 274 -11.65 -24.16 -26.75
CA ASN A 274 -10.83 -23.04 -27.16
C ASN A 274 -9.55 -23.58 -27.80
N PRO A 275 -9.11 -23.09 -28.98
CA PRO A 275 -7.82 -23.47 -29.56
C PRO A 275 -6.65 -23.14 -28.62
N HIS A 276 -6.77 -22.07 -27.81
CA HIS A 276 -5.79 -21.70 -26.80
C HIS A 276 -6.20 -22.21 -25.41
N CYS A 277 -5.32 -23.00 -24.78
CA CYS A 277 -5.57 -23.65 -23.48
C CYS A 277 -5.25 -22.70 -22.31
N PHE A 278 -6.15 -21.77 -21.99
CA PHE A 278 -5.98 -20.85 -20.86
C PHE A 278 -6.20 -21.56 -19.52
N ARG A 279 -5.44 -21.17 -18.49
CA ARG A 279 -5.62 -21.63 -17.12
C ARG A 279 -6.79 -20.91 -16.45
N GLY A 280 -7.50 -21.60 -15.56
CA GLY A 280 -8.44 -20.95 -14.66
C GLY A 280 -7.69 -20.14 -13.59
N LEU A 281 -8.30 -19.07 -13.10
CA LEU A 281 -7.76 -18.28 -12.00
C LEU A 281 -8.91 -17.86 -11.09
N ASN A 282 -8.76 -18.13 -9.80
CA ASN A 282 -9.57 -17.53 -8.75
C ASN A 282 -8.73 -16.48 -8.00
N ILE A 283 -9.31 -15.31 -7.76
CA ILE A 283 -8.69 -14.23 -6.98
C ILE A 283 -9.59 -13.96 -5.79
N ASP A 284 -9.00 -14.01 -4.59
CA ASP A 284 -9.70 -13.75 -3.35
C ASP A 284 -8.90 -12.78 -2.44
N ILE A 285 -9.42 -12.48 -1.26
CA ILE A 285 -8.76 -11.64 -0.26
C ILE A 285 -7.64 -12.44 0.42
N ALA A 286 -6.44 -11.86 0.56
CA ALA A 286 -5.34 -12.49 1.30
C ALA A 286 -5.75 -12.86 2.74
N GLU A 287 -5.26 -14.00 3.23
CA GLU A 287 -5.69 -14.58 4.51
C GLU A 287 -5.41 -13.62 5.68
N SER A 288 -4.24 -12.98 5.66
CA SER A 288 -3.86 -11.96 6.65
C SER A 288 -4.84 -10.78 6.70
N LYS A 289 -5.42 -10.38 5.56
CA LYS A 289 -6.40 -9.30 5.48
C LYS A 289 -7.78 -9.76 5.93
N GLN A 290 -8.17 -10.98 5.57
CA GLN A 290 -9.41 -11.59 6.02
C GLN A 290 -9.42 -11.72 7.55
N LYS A 291 -8.35 -12.26 8.15
CA LYS A 291 -8.15 -12.34 9.61
C LYS A 291 -8.33 -10.98 10.27
N LYS A 292 -7.72 -9.94 9.70
CA LYS A 292 -7.86 -8.57 10.21
C LYS A 292 -9.32 -8.09 10.22
N ILE A 293 -10.08 -8.34 9.16
CA ILE A 293 -11.50 -7.96 9.11
C ILE A 293 -12.30 -8.76 10.16
N LYS A 294 -12.07 -10.08 10.29
CA LYS A 294 -12.68 -10.90 11.34
C LYS A 294 -12.39 -10.34 12.73
N THR A 295 -11.13 -10.02 13.04
CA THR A 295 -10.75 -9.40 14.32
C THR A 295 -11.51 -8.11 14.59
N ARG A 296 -11.74 -7.27 13.57
CA ARG A 296 -12.51 -6.03 13.72
C ARG A 296 -13.99 -6.29 14.00
N ILE A 297 -14.59 -7.30 13.36
CA ILE A 297 -15.96 -7.74 13.68
C ILE A 297 -16.00 -8.12 15.17
N ILE A 298 -15.14 -9.05 15.58
CA ILE A 298 -15.07 -9.57 16.96
C ILE A 298 -14.91 -8.42 17.97
N LYS A 299 -13.91 -7.56 17.79
CA LYS A 299 -13.68 -6.39 18.67
C LYS A 299 -14.88 -5.45 18.73
N SER A 300 -15.63 -5.30 17.63
CA SER A 300 -16.83 -4.46 17.61
C SER A 300 -17.93 -5.05 18.48
N PHE A 301 -18.16 -6.36 18.39
CA PHE A 301 -19.12 -7.07 19.23
C PHE A 301 -18.67 -7.09 20.70
N VAL A 302 -17.43 -7.46 21.00
CA VAL A 302 -16.88 -7.46 22.37
C VAL A 302 -17.05 -6.09 23.03
N TYR A 303 -16.78 -5.00 22.30
CA TYR A 303 -17.00 -3.64 22.80
C TYR A 303 -18.49 -3.39 23.12
N TYR A 304 -19.41 -3.79 22.24
CA TYR A 304 -20.84 -3.67 22.51
C TYR A 304 -21.27 -4.43 23.75
N TYR A 305 -20.85 -5.69 23.90
CA TYR A 305 -21.19 -6.48 25.06
C TYR A 305 -20.71 -5.78 26.35
N LYS A 306 -19.52 -5.16 26.33
CA LYS A 306 -18.95 -4.43 27.49
C LYS A 306 -19.63 -3.11 27.82
N PHE A 307 -20.09 -2.35 26.83
CA PHE A 307 -20.50 -0.95 27.04
C PHE A 307 -21.93 -0.61 26.57
N GLY A 308 -22.63 -1.53 25.91
CA GLY A 308 -24.03 -1.37 25.50
C GLY A 308 -24.29 -0.42 24.31
N ASP A 309 -23.29 0.24 23.71
CA ASP A 309 -23.48 1.19 22.61
C ASP A 309 -23.78 0.47 21.27
N PHE A 310 -25.07 0.19 21.03
CA PHE A 310 -25.53 -0.48 19.82
C PHE A 310 -25.32 0.36 18.55
N ASN A 311 -25.53 1.68 18.62
CA ASN A 311 -25.39 2.55 17.45
C ASN A 311 -23.95 2.55 16.94
N LEU A 312 -22.97 2.51 17.85
CA LEU A 312 -21.57 2.37 17.51
C LEU A 312 -21.25 0.99 16.90
N LEU A 313 -21.82 -0.09 17.41
CA LEU A 313 -21.70 -1.42 16.80
C LEU A 313 -22.26 -1.43 15.38
N LEU A 314 -23.48 -0.91 15.20
CA LEU A 314 -24.16 -0.84 13.91
C LEU A 314 -23.33 -0.05 12.89
N ASP A 315 -22.82 1.12 13.27
CA ASP A 315 -21.98 1.94 12.41
C ASP A 315 -20.65 1.25 12.07
N ARG A 316 -20.07 0.48 12.99
CA ARG A 316 -18.85 -0.31 12.74
C ARG A 316 -19.11 -1.41 11.72
N ILE A 317 -20.21 -2.16 11.85
CA ILE A 317 -20.58 -3.18 10.88
C ILE A 317 -20.91 -2.56 9.53
N LYS A 318 -21.65 -1.44 9.53
CA LYS A 318 -21.93 -0.65 8.33
C LYS A 318 -20.63 -0.21 7.64
N LEU A 319 -19.64 0.30 8.39
CA LEU A 319 -18.34 0.69 7.85
C LEU A 319 -17.55 -0.51 7.27
N LEU A 320 -17.56 -1.66 7.94
CA LEU A 320 -16.82 -2.86 7.49
C LEU A 320 -17.41 -3.49 6.22
N THR A 321 -18.74 -3.45 6.08
CA THR A 321 -19.48 -4.07 4.97
C THR A 321 -19.65 -3.16 3.76
N SER A 322 -19.15 -1.92 3.79
CA SER A 322 -19.41 -0.94 2.74
C SER A 322 -18.15 -0.19 2.28
N ASN A 323 -18.36 0.75 1.37
CA ASN A 323 -17.36 1.66 0.83
C ASN A 323 -17.57 3.07 1.38
N PHE A 324 -16.49 3.82 1.53
CA PHE A 324 -16.50 5.18 2.04
C PHE A 324 -15.39 6.00 1.39
N SER A 325 -15.61 7.30 1.26
CA SER A 325 -14.60 8.25 0.83
C SER A 325 -13.69 8.61 2.00
N LEU A 326 -12.39 8.50 1.81
CA LEU A 326 -11.38 9.10 2.67
C LEU A 326 -10.89 10.39 2.02
N LEU A 327 -10.95 11.50 2.75
CA LEU A 327 -10.31 12.72 2.31
C LEU A 327 -8.80 12.59 2.57
N ASP A 328 -8.02 12.46 1.49
CA ASP A 328 -6.57 12.67 1.58
C ASP A 328 -6.34 14.17 1.70
N LYS A 329 -6.25 14.66 2.95
CA LYS A 329 -6.02 16.07 3.24
C LYS A 329 -4.78 16.60 2.50
N LYS A 330 -3.72 15.78 2.40
CA LYS A 330 -2.44 16.18 1.79
C LYS A 330 -2.53 16.33 0.28
N LYS A 331 -3.41 15.59 -0.41
CA LYS A 331 -3.58 15.70 -1.87
C LYS A 331 -4.84 16.46 -2.26
N ASN A 332 -5.69 16.79 -1.28
CA ASN A 332 -7.02 17.33 -1.47
C ASN A 332 -7.87 16.50 -2.47
N ILE A 333 -7.72 15.18 -2.40
CA ILE A 333 -8.44 14.23 -3.25
C ILE A 333 -9.23 13.29 -2.35
N GLN A 334 -10.46 12.99 -2.75
CA GLN A 334 -11.23 11.91 -2.13
C GLN A 334 -10.78 10.57 -2.69
N VAL A 335 -10.18 9.75 -1.85
CA VAL A 335 -9.79 8.39 -2.19
C VAL A 335 -10.89 7.45 -1.73
N MET A 336 -11.45 6.69 -2.66
CA MET A 336 -12.43 5.67 -2.32
C MET A 336 -11.74 4.50 -1.64
N SER A 337 -12.28 4.12 -0.47
CA SER A 337 -11.80 3.01 0.35
C SER A 337 -12.98 2.15 0.80
N GLY A 338 -12.69 0.99 1.34
CA GLY A 338 -13.69 0.02 1.81
C GLY A 338 -13.57 -1.29 1.07
N LEU A 339 -14.55 -2.16 1.30
CA LEU A 339 -14.44 -3.57 0.90
C LEU A 339 -14.20 -3.73 -0.61
N TYR A 340 -15.05 -3.12 -1.44
CA TYR A 340 -14.92 -3.21 -2.90
C TYR A 340 -13.67 -2.51 -3.40
N TYR A 341 -13.43 -1.25 -3.00
CA TYR A 341 -12.30 -0.48 -3.53
C TYR A 341 -10.93 -1.04 -3.14
N ASN A 342 -10.83 -1.74 -2.00
CA ASN A 342 -9.59 -2.38 -1.57
C ASN A 342 -9.32 -3.71 -2.30
N TYR A 343 -10.38 -4.39 -2.75
CA TYR A 343 -10.35 -5.74 -3.30
C TYR A 343 -11.16 -5.87 -4.61
N LYS A 344 -11.08 -4.88 -5.50
CA LYS A 344 -11.91 -4.77 -6.72
C LYS A 344 -11.83 -5.98 -7.66
N ARG A 345 -10.73 -6.73 -7.56
CA ARG A 345 -10.35 -7.80 -8.49
C ARG A 345 -10.70 -9.20 -7.98
N ILE A 346 -11.37 -9.33 -6.84
CA ILE A 346 -11.81 -10.65 -6.37
C ILE A 346 -12.92 -11.20 -7.24
N ASP A 347 -12.96 -12.52 -7.37
CA ASP A 347 -14.10 -13.24 -7.92
C ASP A 347 -15.14 -13.44 -6.82
N ILE A 348 -16.14 -12.56 -6.78
CA ILE A 348 -17.16 -12.56 -5.73
C ILE A 348 -17.99 -13.85 -5.70
N ASP A 349 -18.24 -14.46 -6.87
CA ASP A 349 -19.08 -15.65 -6.99
C ASP A 349 -18.38 -16.89 -6.47
N SER A 350 -17.03 -16.90 -6.47
CA SER A 350 -16.24 -18.02 -5.94
C SER A 350 -15.50 -17.69 -4.64
N SER A 351 -15.55 -16.45 -4.13
CA SER A 351 -14.86 -16.01 -2.92
C SER A 351 -15.30 -16.77 -1.67
N GLU A 352 -14.40 -17.58 -1.11
CA GLU A 352 -14.59 -18.19 0.21
C GLU A 352 -14.36 -17.17 1.32
N SER A 353 -13.51 -16.17 1.07
CA SER A 353 -13.19 -15.16 2.07
C SER A 353 -14.39 -14.32 2.44
N ILE A 354 -15.15 -13.83 1.46
CA ILE A 354 -16.37 -13.04 1.67
C ILE A 354 -17.43 -13.89 2.40
N ARG A 355 -17.67 -15.12 1.96
CA ARG A 355 -18.61 -16.04 2.63
C ARG A 355 -18.23 -16.28 4.09
N ALA A 356 -16.94 -16.47 4.36
CA ALA A 356 -16.46 -16.65 5.73
C ALA A 356 -16.58 -15.37 6.58
N LEU A 357 -16.46 -14.18 5.99
CA LEU A 357 -16.74 -12.91 6.69
C LEU A 357 -18.23 -12.78 7.04
N ASP A 358 -19.13 -13.13 6.12
CA ASP A 358 -20.57 -13.15 6.38
C ASP A 358 -20.96 -14.20 7.41
N LYS A 359 -20.38 -15.41 7.34
CA LYS A 359 -20.56 -16.44 8.38
C LYS A 359 -20.10 -15.93 9.75
N THR A 360 -18.96 -15.23 9.81
CA THR A 360 -18.46 -14.63 11.04
C THR A 360 -19.44 -13.59 11.58
N LEU A 361 -19.92 -12.66 10.75
CA LEU A 361 -20.89 -11.65 11.14
C LEU A 361 -22.20 -12.27 11.64
N LYS A 362 -22.73 -13.26 10.91
CA LYS A 362 -23.95 -13.99 11.30
C LYS A 362 -23.76 -14.72 12.63
N TYR A 363 -22.63 -15.40 12.82
CA TYR A 363 -22.31 -16.08 14.08
C TYR A 363 -22.37 -15.11 15.27
N TYR A 364 -21.66 -13.99 15.22
CA TYR A 364 -21.67 -13.00 16.32
C TYR A 364 -23.01 -12.25 16.48
N THR A 365 -23.84 -12.19 15.43
CA THR A 365 -25.18 -11.57 15.51
C THR A 365 -26.20 -12.48 16.20
N HIS A 366 -26.15 -13.79 15.92
CA HIS A 366 -27.18 -14.73 16.36
C HIS A 366 -26.78 -15.54 17.59
N THR A 367 -25.49 -15.85 17.74
CA THR A 367 -24.96 -16.59 18.88
C THR A 367 -24.40 -15.63 19.93
N ASN A 368 -24.31 -16.09 21.17
CA ASN A 368 -23.57 -15.42 22.25
C ASN A 368 -22.28 -16.22 22.50
N PRO A 369 -21.17 -15.88 21.84
CA PRO A 369 -19.94 -16.67 21.91
C PRO A 369 -19.34 -16.63 23.32
N LYS A 370 -18.57 -17.66 23.69
CA LYS A 370 -17.89 -17.73 25.00
C LYS A 370 -16.98 -16.53 25.27
N ILE A 371 -16.34 -15.97 24.23
CA ILE A 371 -15.51 -14.77 24.34
C ILE A 371 -16.31 -13.51 24.73
N CYS A 372 -17.63 -13.58 24.63
CA CYS A 372 -18.58 -12.56 25.06
C CYS A 372 -19.37 -12.99 26.32
N LYS A 373 -19.03 -14.12 26.98
CA LYS A 373 -19.69 -14.56 28.22
C LYS A 373 -19.20 -13.73 29.41
N GLY A 374 -20.13 -13.39 30.31
CA GLY A 374 -19.87 -12.62 31.53
C GLY A 374 -20.08 -11.11 31.40
N ILE A 375 -20.99 -10.66 30.53
CA ILE A 375 -21.11 -9.22 30.23
C ILE A 375 -22.57 -8.75 30.19
N ASN A 376 -22.79 -7.56 30.75
CA ASN A 376 -24.05 -6.93 31.18
C ASN A 376 -25.10 -6.66 30.09
N HIS A 377 -24.77 -6.82 28.80
CA HIS A 377 -25.66 -6.44 27.70
C HIS A 377 -25.88 -7.58 26.71
N SER A 378 -27.09 -7.71 26.19
CA SER A 378 -27.42 -8.66 25.12
C SER A 378 -28.05 -7.96 23.92
N LEU A 379 -28.01 -8.60 22.75
CA LEU A 379 -28.66 -8.06 21.55
C LEU A 379 -30.16 -8.40 21.57
N THR A 380 -31.00 -7.38 21.50
CA THR A 380 -32.46 -7.55 21.35
C THR A 380 -32.81 -8.12 19.97
N LYS A 381 -34.01 -8.69 19.82
CA LYS A 381 -34.51 -9.22 18.54
C LYS A 381 -34.49 -8.16 17.43
N ILE A 382 -34.81 -6.91 17.76
CA ILE A 382 -34.80 -5.77 16.82
C ILE A 382 -33.35 -5.44 16.40
N GLN A 383 -32.42 -5.39 17.35
CA GLN A 383 -31.01 -5.14 17.07
C GLN A 383 -30.39 -6.23 16.19
N LYS A 384 -30.70 -7.51 16.47
CA LYS A 384 -30.28 -8.65 15.64
C LYS A 384 -30.79 -8.52 14.20
N ARG A 385 -32.07 -8.18 14.02
CA ARG A 385 -32.65 -7.94 12.68
C ARG A 385 -31.92 -6.81 11.93
N LYS A 386 -31.62 -5.69 12.61
CA LYS A 386 -30.86 -4.57 12.02
C LYS A 386 -29.46 -5.02 11.57
N LEU A 387 -28.73 -5.77 12.39
CA LEU A 387 -27.39 -6.27 12.04
C LEU A 387 -27.44 -7.31 10.91
N ALA A 388 -28.43 -8.20 10.91
CA ALA A 388 -28.59 -9.23 9.88
C ALA A 388 -28.89 -8.65 8.48
N SER A 389 -29.35 -7.39 8.39
CA SER A 389 -29.52 -6.70 7.11
C SER A 389 -28.21 -6.33 6.40
N TYR A 390 -27.06 -6.46 7.07
CA TYR A 390 -25.74 -6.19 6.51
C TYR A 390 -25.04 -7.48 6.10
N SER A 391 -24.43 -7.46 4.92
CA SER A 391 -23.61 -8.54 4.38
C SER A 391 -22.42 -7.96 3.62
N PHE A 392 -21.27 -8.58 3.78
CA PHE A 392 -20.05 -8.31 3.01
C PHE A 392 -20.28 -8.61 1.53
N GLU A 393 -20.97 -9.70 1.20
CA GLU A 393 -21.29 -10.03 -0.19
C GLU A 393 -22.19 -8.97 -0.84
N LEU A 394 -23.33 -8.65 -0.23
CA LEU A 394 -24.25 -7.63 -0.74
C LEU A 394 -23.58 -6.26 -0.81
N GLY A 395 -22.79 -5.92 0.20
CA GLY A 395 -22.02 -4.68 0.24
C GLY A 395 -20.98 -4.57 -0.86
N PHE A 396 -20.34 -5.69 -1.22
CA PHE A 396 -19.40 -5.78 -2.32
C PHE A 396 -20.10 -5.66 -3.68
N ARG A 397 -21.13 -6.49 -3.94
CA ARG A 397 -21.88 -6.52 -5.21
C ARG A 397 -22.53 -5.18 -5.53
N ASN A 398 -23.24 -4.61 -4.55
CA ASN A 398 -23.97 -3.36 -4.73
C ASN A 398 -23.06 -2.13 -4.59
N ARG A 399 -21.76 -2.34 -4.31
CA ARG A 399 -20.78 -1.29 -4.03
C ARG A 399 -21.30 -0.26 -3.02
N LYS A 400 -22.07 -0.73 -2.02
CA LYS A 400 -22.81 0.11 -1.07
C LYS A 400 -21.89 1.16 -0.49
N ARG A 401 -22.31 2.43 -0.53
CA ARG A 401 -21.53 3.56 -0.02
C ARG A 401 -22.13 4.06 1.28
N VAL A 402 -21.27 4.50 2.18
CA VAL A 402 -21.65 5.12 3.44
C VAL A 402 -20.80 6.36 3.66
N TYR A 403 -21.45 7.39 4.19
CA TYR A 403 -20.77 8.59 4.62
C TYR A 403 -20.69 8.61 6.14
N PHE A 404 -19.50 8.90 6.64
CA PHE A 404 -19.23 9.17 8.05
C PHE A 404 -18.29 10.36 8.11
N THR A 405 -18.56 11.30 9.02
CA THR A 405 -17.66 12.42 9.26
C THR A 405 -16.27 11.92 9.68
N PRO A 406 -15.18 12.66 9.40
CA PRO A 406 -13.83 12.24 9.78
C PRO A 406 -13.67 11.95 11.29
N THR A 407 -14.37 12.71 12.14
CA THR A 407 -14.42 12.52 13.60
C THR A 407 -15.13 11.20 13.95
N ARG A 408 -16.28 10.91 13.32
CA ARG A 408 -17.00 9.64 13.51
C ARG A 408 -16.18 8.45 13.01
N GLN A 409 -15.57 8.52 11.83
CA GLN A 409 -14.68 7.46 11.31
C GLN A 409 -13.54 7.17 12.28
N SER A 410 -12.90 8.22 12.82
CA SER A 410 -11.83 8.08 13.81
C SER A 410 -12.30 7.39 15.09
N LYS A 411 -13.52 7.71 15.57
CA LYS A 411 -14.16 7.03 16.71
C LYS A 411 -14.45 5.55 16.42
N LEU A 412 -15.00 5.24 15.24
CA LEU A 412 -15.31 3.87 14.83
C LEU A 412 -14.06 2.99 14.80
N GLN A 413 -12.95 3.53 14.29
CA GLN A 413 -11.69 2.81 14.12
C GLN A 413 -10.81 2.77 15.38
N ARG A 414 -11.12 3.54 16.44
CA ARG A 414 -10.28 3.63 17.66
C ARG A 414 -10.06 2.27 18.32
N THR A 415 -11.09 1.42 18.36
CA THR A 415 -11.04 0.05 18.91
C THR A 415 -10.21 -0.92 18.07
N TRP A 416 -9.82 -0.54 16.86
CA TRP A 416 -9.08 -1.37 15.92
C TRP A 416 -7.61 -0.93 15.76
N ARG A 417 -7.14 0.03 16.58
CA ARG A 417 -5.78 0.58 16.46
C ARG A 417 -4.70 -0.44 16.82
N ASP A 418 -5.02 -1.39 17.70
CA ASP A 418 -4.15 -2.50 18.11
C ASP A 418 -4.43 -3.79 17.34
N ASP A 419 -4.81 -3.70 16.06
CA ASP A 419 -4.87 -4.86 15.16
C ASP A 419 -3.43 -5.30 14.82
N LYS A 420 -2.73 -5.88 15.81
CA LYS A 420 -1.52 -6.67 15.58
C LYS A 420 -1.90 -8.07 15.09
#